data_AF-Q9VZ99-F1
#
_entry.id   AF-Q9VZ99-F1
#
_cell.length_a   1.000
_cell.length_b   1.000
_cell.length_c   1.000
_cell.angle_alpha   90.00
_cell.angle_beta   90.00
_cell.angle_gamma   90.00
#
_symmetry.space_group_name_H-M   'P 1'
#
loop_
_entity.id
_entity.type
_entity.pdbx_description
1 polymer ?
#
loop_
_entity_poly.entity_id
_entity_poly.type
_entity_poly.pdbx_seq_one_letter_code
_entity_poly.pdbx_strand_id
1 'polypeptide(L)'
;MCLIEQNKEVKVNSKENPSQNSPPKSPTAAYAMFLHREELRRRKLHVSRVSVTKIHLTSELIAQTKQNIRQCSFEDLEILARETLFKKNLQRNLYYRRMHIHQLMISKKKQQAKDKK
;
A
#
# COMPACT_ATOMS: atom_id res chain seq x y z
N MET A 1 24.05 -3.57 -20.96
CA MET A 1 24.99 -4.69 -20.76
C MET A 1 25.54 -4.59 -19.34
N CYS A 2 24.98 -5.33 -18.37
CA CYS A 2 25.63 -5.53 -17.07
C CYS A 2 26.02 -7.01 -17.01
N LEU A 3 27.32 -7.27 -16.95
CA LEU A 3 27.93 -8.58 -16.77
C LEU A 3 28.04 -8.84 -15.27
N ILE A 4 27.50 -9.96 -14.79
CA ILE A 4 27.75 -10.47 -13.44
C ILE A 4 28.57 -11.74 -13.60
N GLU A 5 29.81 -11.68 -13.11
CA GLU A 5 30.78 -12.76 -13.09
C GLU A 5 30.34 -13.88 -12.13
N GLN A 6 30.51 -15.13 -12.57
CA GLN A 6 30.31 -16.34 -11.78
C GLN A 6 31.61 -16.68 -11.03
N ASN A 7 31.56 -16.69 -9.70
CA ASN A 7 32.68 -17.14 -8.87
C ASN A 7 32.75 -18.68 -8.82
N LYS A 8 33.95 -19.20 -9.12
CA LYS A 8 34.38 -20.61 -9.14
C LYS A 8 34.54 -21.21 -7.74
N GLU A 9 34.41 -22.52 -7.71
CA GLU A 9 34.54 -23.47 -6.59
C GLU A 9 35.89 -23.41 -5.86
N VAL A 10 35.85 -23.60 -4.53
CA VAL A 10 36.95 -24.22 -3.76
C VAL A 10 36.33 -25.23 -2.78
N LYS A 11 36.78 -26.48 -2.87
CA LYS A 11 36.33 -27.64 -2.11
C LYS A 11 37.49 -28.11 -1.22
N VAL A 12 37.41 -27.95 0.10
CA VAL A 12 38.29 -28.62 1.07
C VAL A 12 37.49 -29.01 2.30
N ASN A 13 37.47 -30.31 2.60
CA ASN A 13 36.86 -30.94 3.77
C ASN A 13 37.71 -30.68 5.03
N SER A 14 37.09 -30.24 6.12
CA SER A 14 37.56 -30.48 7.50
C SER A 14 36.36 -30.48 8.44
N LYS A 15 36.28 -31.50 9.30
CA LYS A 15 35.26 -31.72 10.33
C LYS A 15 35.39 -30.69 11.46
N GLU A 16 34.28 -30.09 11.91
CA GLU A 16 34.05 -29.61 13.29
C GLU A 16 32.62 -29.00 13.42
N ASN A 17 31.77 -29.60 14.25
CA ASN A 17 30.62 -28.93 14.91
C ASN A 17 31.13 -28.38 16.27
N PRO A 18 30.48 -27.45 17.02
CA PRO A 18 29.08 -27.00 16.94
C PRO A 18 28.86 -25.46 17.13
N SER A 19 27.61 -25.01 16.95
CA SER A 19 27.02 -23.80 17.58
C SER A 19 27.74 -22.46 17.39
N GLN A 20 27.45 -21.75 16.29
CA GLN A 20 27.70 -20.31 16.21
C GLN A 20 26.49 -19.59 15.62
N ASN A 21 25.87 -18.76 16.47
CA ASN A 21 24.94 -17.70 16.13
C ASN A 21 25.62 -16.71 15.16
N SER A 22 25.67 -17.03 13.86
CA SER A 22 26.03 -16.03 12.87
C SER A 22 24.90 -14.99 12.81
N PRO A 23 25.19 -13.68 12.93
CA PRO A 23 24.18 -12.65 12.74
C PRO A 23 23.56 -12.86 11.35
N PRO A 24 22.24 -12.69 11.18
CA PRO A 24 21.59 -12.93 9.90
C PRO A 24 22.33 -12.13 8.84
N LYS A 25 22.91 -12.84 7.84
CA LYS A 25 23.64 -12.21 6.72
C LYS A 25 22.77 -11.07 6.20
N SER A 26 23.30 -9.84 6.29
CA SER A 26 22.58 -8.65 5.84
C SER A 26 22.09 -8.88 4.41
N PRO A 27 20.83 -8.54 4.09
CA PRO A 27 20.30 -8.78 2.76
C PRO A 27 21.20 -8.11 1.71
N THR A 28 21.57 -8.83 0.65
CA THR A 28 22.29 -8.25 -0.49
C THR A 28 21.59 -6.96 -0.93
N ALA A 29 22.34 -5.90 -1.26
CA ALA A 29 21.76 -4.59 -1.60
C ALA A 29 20.61 -4.68 -2.63
N ALA A 30 20.75 -5.55 -3.64
CA ALA A 30 19.70 -5.84 -4.61
C ALA A 30 18.40 -6.38 -3.97
N TYR A 31 18.53 -7.29 -3.01
CA TYR A 31 17.40 -7.87 -2.29
C TYR A 31 16.76 -6.85 -1.34
N ALA A 32 17.56 -6.04 -0.64
CA ALA A 32 17.04 -4.94 0.18
C ALA A 32 16.23 -3.92 -0.66
N MET A 33 16.75 -3.55 -1.84
CA MET A 33 16.02 -2.69 -2.79
C MET A 33 14.73 -3.33 -3.30
N PHE A 34 14.77 -4.64 -3.59
CA PHE A 34 13.58 -5.39 -3.99
C PHE A 34 12.50 -5.39 -2.90
N LEU A 35 12.86 -5.72 -1.66
CA LEU A 35 11.93 -5.70 -0.52
C LEU A 35 11.32 -4.32 -0.30
N HIS A 36 12.11 -3.26 -0.41
CA HIS A 36 11.61 -1.90 -0.31
C HIS A 36 10.57 -1.58 -1.39
N ARG A 37 10.83 -1.96 -2.66
CA ARG A 37 9.87 -1.78 -3.75
C ARG A 37 8.57 -2.57 -3.52
N GLU A 38 8.69 -3.80 -3.04
CA GLU A 38 7.54 -4.65 -2.70
C GLU A 38 6.70 -4.06 -1.56
N GLU A 39 7.35 -3.54 -0.52
CA GLU A 39 6.67 -2.87 0.59
C GLU A 39 5.91 -1.62 0.11
N LEU A 40 6.52 -0.80 -0.74
CA LEU A 40 5.85 0.35 -1.35
C LEU A 40 4.64 -0.08 -2.21
N ARG A 41 4.74 -1.20 -2.93
CA ARG A 41 3.65 -1.76 -3.74
C ARG A 41 2.48 -2.24 -2.87
N ARG A 42 2.77 -2.95 -1.77
CA ARG A 42 1.77 -3.41 -0.80
C ARG A 42 0.96 -2.24 -0.25
N ARG A 43 1.62 -1.20 0.25
CA ARG A 43 0.93 -0.01 0.79
C ARG A 43 -0.04 0.59 -0.21
N LYS A 44 0.39 0.76 -1.47
CA LYS A 44 -0.46 1.29 -2.54
C LYS A 44 -1.70 0.43 -2.81
N LEU A 45 -1.58 -0.90 -2.77
CA LEU A 45 -2.71 -1.81 -2.99
C LEU A 45 -3.75 -1.70 -1.88
N HIS A 46 -3.30 -1.57 -0.63
CA HIS A 46 -4.19 -1.51 0.53
C HIS A 46 -4.83 -0.12 0.74
N VAL A 47 -4.24 0.98 0.26
CA VAL A 47 -4.78 2.35 0.48
C VAL A 47 -6.27 2.45 0.12
N SER A 48 -6.68 1.91 -1.04
CA SER A 48 -8.08 2.01 -1.46
C SER A 48 -9.00 1.18 -0.55
N ARG A 49 -8.59 -0.04 -0.18
CA ARG A 49 -9.37 -0.92 0.71
C ARG A 49 -9.51 -0.30 2.10
N VAL A 50 -8.39 0.17 2.68
CA VAL A 50 -8.37 0.88 3.96
C VAL A 50 -9.25 2.13 3.91
N SER A 51 -9.22 2.90 2.82
CA SER A 51 -10.08 4.09 2.67
C SER A 51 -11.57 3.71 2.63
N VAL A 52 -11.93 2.63 1.95
CA VAL A 52 -13.32 2.13 1.92
C VAL A 52 -13.77 1.69 3.32
N THR A 53 -12.95 0.94 4.05
CA THR A 53 -13.26 0.55 5.43
C THR A 53 -13.39 1.78 6.34
N LYS A 54 -12.49 2.76 6.23
CA LYS A 54 -12.60 4.03 6.97
C LYS A 54 -13.90 4.77 6.65
N ILE A 55 -14.30 4.86 5.37
CA ILE A 55 -15.58 5.45 4.98
C ILE A 55 -16.76 4.70 5.62
N HIS A 56 -16.71 3.37 5.66
CA HIS A 56 -17.77 2.56 6.28
C HIS A 56 -17.86 2.85 7.78
N LEU A 57 -16.76 2.71 8.52
CA LEU A 57 -16.71 3.00 9.97
C LEU A 57 -17.17 4.43 10.29
N THR A 58 -16.69 5.43 9.55
CA THR A 58 -17.12 6.82 9.72
C THR A 58 -18.61 7.00 9.38
N SER A 59 -19.17 6.23 8.45
CA SER A 59 -20.61 6.30 8.16
C SER A 59 -21.46 5.76 9.30
N GLU A 60 -21.01 4.69 9.96
CA GLU A 60 -21.66 4.14 11.15
C GLU A 60 -21.60 5.13 12.33
N LEU A 61 -20.43 5.72 12.59
CA LEU A 61 -20.26 6.74 13.64
C LEU A 61 -21.19 7.94 13.42
N ILE A 62 -21.19 8.50 12.21
CA ILE A 62 -22.11 9.57 11.82
C ILE A 62 -23.58 9.16 12.04
N ALA A 63 -23.95 7.92 11.71
CA ALA A 63 -25.33 7.44 11.88
C ALA A 63 -25.71 7.34 13.36
N GLN A 64 -24.82 6.82 14.21
CA GLN A 64 -25.01 6.75 15.66
C GLN A 64 -25.15 8.14 16.29
N THR A 65 -24.27 9.09 15.96
CA THR A 65 -24.36 10.47 16.46
C THR A 65 -25.66 11.15 16.01
N LYS A 66 -26.09 10.91 14.76
CA LYS A 66 -27.35 11.45 14.24
C LYS A 66 -28.59 10.86 14.93
N GLN A 67 -28.56 9.59 15.32
CA GLN A 67 -29.66 8.97 16.06
C GLN A 67 -29.86 9.65 17.43
N ASN A 68 -28.77 10.10 18.05
CA ASN A 68 -28.77 10.77 19.35
C ASN A 68 -28.81 12.31 19.23
N ILE A 69 -29.23 12.88 18.10
CA ILE A 69 -29.12 14.33 17.84
C ILE A 69 -29.79 15.21 18.90
N ARG A 70 -30.83 14.71 19.58
CA ARG A 70 -31.54 15.43 20.66
C ARG A 70 -30.72 15.56 21.95
N GLN A 71 -29.74 14.69 22.16
CA GLN A 71 -28.86 14.64 23.34
C GLN A 71 -27.40 14.97 22.98
N CYS A 72 -27.16 15.41 21.75
CA CYS A 72 -25.86 15.69 21.18
C CYS A 72 -25.21 16.87 21.92
N SER A 73 -24.01 16.66 22.47
CA SER A 73 -23.20 17.72 23.04
C SER A 73 -22.60 18.61 21.94
N PHE A 74 -22.02 19.75 22.32
CA PHE A 74 -21.26 20.57 21.36
C PHE A 74 -20.07 19.80 20.76
N GLU A 75 -19.42 18.96 21.55
CA GLU A 75 -18.31 18.10 21.09
C GLU A 75 -18.78 17.09 20.05
N ASP A 76 -19.95 16.47 20.26
CA ASP A 76 -20.54 15.54 19.30
C ASP A 76 -20.87 16.22 17.96
N LEU A 77 -21.32 17.48 17.98
CA LEU A 77 -21.52 18.27 16.77
C LEU A 77 -20.20 18.56 16.03
N GLU A 78 -19.13 18.85 16.76
CA GLU A 78 -17.80 19.03 16.18
C GLU A 78 -17.27 17.73 15.56
N ILE A 79 -17.44 16.60 16.26
CA ILE A 79 -17.10 15.26 15.76
C ILE A 79 -17.89 14.97 14.48
N LEU A 80 -19.21 15.19 14.49
CA LEU A 80 -20.08 14.99 13.33
C LEU A 80 -19.61 15.81 12.12
N ALA A 81 -19.24 17.07 12.32
CA ALA A 81 -18.72 17.93 11.26
C ALA A 81 -17.39 17.41 10.71
N ARG A 82 -16.45 17.05 11.61
CA ARG A 82 -15.13 16.52 11.29
C ARG A 82 -15.21 15.22 10.49
N GLU A 83 -16.03 14.29 10.96
CA GLU A 83 -16.27 12.98 10.32
C GLU A 83 -16.95 13.11 8.97
N THR A 84 -17.94 14.00 8.87
CA THR A 84 -18.63 14.29 7.60
C THR A 84 -17.66 14.83 6.56
N LEU A 85 -16.80 15.77 6.94
CA LEU A 85 -15.76 16.31 6.06
C LEU A 85 -14.73 15.23 5.68
N PHE A 86 -14.30 14.44 6.66
CA PHE A 86 -13.37 13.33 6.44
C PHE A 86 -13.90 12.31 5.43
N LYS A 87 -15.16 11.88 5.58
CA LYS A 87 -15.84 10.97 4.64
C LYS A 87 -15.87 11.54 3.22
N LYS A 88 -16.26 12.80 3.06
CA LYS A 88 -16.28 13.49 1.74
C LYS A 88 -14.90 13.52 1.10
N ASN A 89 -13.87 13.85 1.87
CA ASN A 89 -12.49 13.89 1.40
C ASN A 89 -11.99 12.51 0.95
N LEU A 90 -12.27 11.44 1.71
CA LEU A 90 -11.91 10.07 1.31
C LEU A 90 -12.63 9.63 0.03
N GLN A 91 -13.93 9.93 -0.10
CA GLN A 91 -14.70 9.63 -1.32
C GLN A 91 -14.12 10.33 -2.54
N ARG A 92 -13.78 11.62 -2.41
CA ARG A 92 -13.13 12.41 -3.47
C ARG A 92 -11.78 11.83 -3.88
N ASN A 93 -10.94 11.44 -2.91
CA ASN A 93 -9.65 10.82 -3.17
C ASN A 93 -9.79 9.49 -3.91
N LEU A 94 -10.76 8.66 -3.54
CA LEU A 94 -11.05 7.40 -4.23
C LEU A 94 -11.57 7.63 -5.66
N TYR A 95 -12.42 8.65 -5.87
CA TYR A 95 -12.91 9.03 -7.18
C TYR A 95 -11.78 9.40 -8.13
N TYR A 96 -10.92 10.35 -7.75
CA TYR A 96 -9.79 10.77 -8.58
C TYR A 96 -8.80 9.64 -8.84
N ARG A 97 -8.56 8.78 -7.85
CA ARG A 97 -7.71 7.60 -8.03
C ARG A 97 -8.29 6.62 -9.04
N ARG A 98 -9.60 6.37 -9.00
CA ARG A 98 -10.30 5.52 -9.98
C ARG A 98 -10.20 6.12 -11.38
N MET A 99 -10.45 7.42 -11.51
CA MET A 99 -10.30 8.14 -12.79
C MET A 99 -8.89 8.04 -13.36
N HIS A 100 -7.86 8.24 -12.52
CA HIS A 100 -6.47 8.14 -12.96
C HIS A 100 -6.12 6.73 -13.46
N ILE A 101 -6.54 5.68 -12.73
CA ILE A 101 -6.35 4.29 -13.16
C ILE A 101 -7.06 4.02 -14.49
N HIS A 102 -8.29 4.52 -14.64
CA HIS A 102 -9.04 4.40 -15.89
C HIS A 102 -8.33 5.07 -17.06
N GLN A 103 -7.83 6.30 -16.88
CA GLN A 103 -7.05 7.02 -17.89
C GLN A 103 -5.79 6.23 -18.29
N LEU A 104 -5.05 5.69 -17.32
CA LEU A 104 -3.87 4.85 -17.59
C LEU A 104 -4.22 3.58 -18.40
N MET A 105 -5.35 2.94 -18.11
CA MET A 105 -5.81 1.77 -18.87
C MET A 105 -6.14 2.13 -20.32
N ILE A 106 -6.81 3.27 -20.56
CA ILE A 106 -7.10 3.75 -21.92
C ILE A 106 -5.80 4.05 -22.67
N SER A 107 -4.86 4.77 -22.06
CA SER A 107 -3.57 5.11 -22.69
C SER A 107 -2.75 3.86 -23.04
N LYS A 108 -2.73 2.84 -22.16
CA LYS A 108 -2.06 1.56 -22.45
C LYS A 108 -2.70 0.82 -23.62
N LYS A 109 -4.04 0.77 -23.70
CA LYS A 109 -4.75 0.17 -24.83
C LYS A 109 -4.44 0.87 -26.15
N LYS A 110 -4.39 2.21 -26.15
CA LYS A 110 -4.01 3.00 -27.33
C LYS A 110 -2.57 2.72 -27.78
N GLN A 111 -1.63 2.55 -26.84
CA GLN A 111 -0.24 2.20 -27.19
C GLN A 111 -0.15 0.81 -27.83
N GLN A 112 -0.81 -0.20 -27.23
CA GLN A 112 -0.85 -1.56 -27.78
C GLN A 112 -1.48 -1.64 -29.18
N ALA A 113 -2.41 -0.74 -29.50
CA ALA A 113 -3.00 -0.66 -30.84
C ALA A 113 -2.06 -0.01 -31.87
N LYS A 114 -1.13 0.85 -31.44
CA LYS A 114 -0.09 1.44 -32.29
C LYS A 114 1.04 0.45 -32.55
N ASP A 115 1.46 -0.30 -31.54
CA ASP A 115 2.57 -1.28 -31.66
C ASP A 115 2.19 -2.51 -32.53
N LYS A 116 0.90 -2.67 -32.86
CA LYS A 116 0.37 -3.74 -33.74
C LYS A 116 0.20 -3.33 -35.20
N LYS A 117 0.45 -2.06 -35.55
CA LYS A 117 0.43 -1.54 -36.92
C LYS A 117 1.86 -1.35 -37.40
#